data_AF-J4WUX2-F1
#
_entry.id   AF-J4WUX2-F1
#
_cell.length_a   1.000
_cell.length_b   1.000
_cell.length_c   1.000
_cell.angle_alpha   90.00
_cell.angle_beta   90.00
_cell.angle_gamma   90.00
#
_symmetry.space_group_name_H-M   'P 1'
#
loop_
_entity.id
_entity.type
_entity.pdbx_description
1 polymer ?
#
loop_
_entity_poly.entity_id
_entity_poly.type
_entity_poly.pdbx_seq_one_letter_code
_entity_poly.pdbx_strand_id
1 'polypeptide(L)' 'MKVKQGSILLIRSAGELQFAKLMGRSFITVEGESIEGDAMDEVEVLGVATHVINDMRQDDSPV' A
#
# COMPACT_ATOMS: atom_id res chain seq x y z
N MET A 1 -0.80 4.28 15.70
CA MET A 1 -0.10 3.10 15.15
C MET A 1 1.18 3.57 14.48
N LYS A 2 2.31 2.87 14.59
CA LYS A 2 3.59 3.30 13.99
C LYS A 2 3.86 2.57 12.68
N VAL A 3 4.43 3.28 11.70
CA VAL A 3 4.99 2.70 10.48
C VAL A 3 6.16 1.78 10.86
N LYS A 4 6.15 0.54 10.36
CA LYS A 4 7.22 -0.45 10.55
C LYS A 4 7.46 -1.23 9.26
N GLN A 5 8.60 -1.91 9.16
CA GLN A 5 8.89 -2.80 8.04
C GLN A 5 7.76 -3.81 7.84
N GLY A 6 7.37 -4.02 6.58
CA GLY A 6 6.24 -4.84 6.16
C GLY A 6 4.85 -4.22 6.36
N SER A 7 4.74 -2.99 6.88
CA SER A 7 3.45 -2.29 6.97
C SER A 7 2.87 -2.03 5.59
N ILE A 8 1.56 -2.22 5.45
CA ILE A 8 0.79 -1.71 4.32
C ILE A 8 0.39 -0.28 4.65
N LEU A 9 0.73 0.63 3.74
CA LEU A 9 0.54 2.07 3.91
C LEU A 9 -0.42 2.58 2.86
N LEU A 10 -1.29 3.51 3.25
CA LEU A 10 -1.97 4.37 2.29
C LEU A 10 -1.01 5.51 1.96
N ILE A 11 -0.66 5.63 0.68
CA ILE A 11 0.23 6.66 0.17
C ILE A 11 -0.47 7.49 -0.90
N ARG A 12 -0.01 8.73 -1.09
CA ARG A 12 -0.25 9.52 -2.28
C ARG A 12 1.03 9.56 -3.11
N SER A 13 0.93 9.18 -4.38
CA SER A 13 2.04 9.24 -5.34
C SER A 13 1.48 9.68 -6.69
N ALA A 14 2.16 10.61 -7.38
CA ALA A 14 1.69 11.21 -8.63
C ALA A 14 0.24 11.74 -8.60
N GLY A 15 -0.23 12.20 -7.42
CA GLY A 15 -1.60 12.68 -7.22
C GLY A 15 -2.63 11.59 -6.90
N GLU A 16 -2.30 10.32 -7.05
CA GLU A 16 -3.19 9.19 -6.82
C GLU A 16 -3.02 8.57 -5.44
N LEU A 17 -4.13 8.06 -4.88
CA LEU A 17 -4.13 7.31 -3.63
C LEU A 17 -4.00 5.83 -3.93
N GLN A 18 -3.03 5.18 -3.30
CA GLN A 18 -2.80 3.75 -3.47
C GLN A 18 -2.24 3.12 -2.19
N PHE A 19 -2.31 1.79 -2.12
CA PHE A 19 -1.65 1.02 -1.07
C PHE A 19 -0.28 0.54 -1.53
N ALA A 20 0.70 0.63 -0.64
CA ALA A 20 2.02 0.06 -0.87
C ALA A 20 2.59 -0.54 0.41
N LYS A 21 3.45 -1.55 0.26
CA LYS A 21 4.12 -2.21 1.38
C LYS A 21 5.50 -1.60 1.59
N LEU A 22 5.81 -1.17 2.82
CA LEU A 22 7.15 -0.72 3.17
C LEU A 22 8.11 -1.90 3.26
N MET A 23 9.11 -1.95 2.38
CA MET A 23 10.15 -2.98 2.34
C MET A 23 11.53 -2.31 2.24
N GLY A 24 12.34 -2.43 3.29
CA GLY A 24 13.62 -1.73 3.38
C GLY A 24 13.43 -0.22 3.30
N ARG A 25 13.98 0.38 2.23
CA ARG A 25 13.85 1.80 1.90
C ARG A 25 13.03 2.00 0.63
N SER A 26 12.06 1.13 0.37
CA SER A 26 11.22 1.21 -0.82
C SER A 26 9.76 0.95 -0.47
N PHE A 27 8.85 1.47 -1.29
CA PHE A 27 7.43 1.10 -1.27
C PHE A 27 7.16 0.13 -2.41
N ILE A 28 6.54 -1.01 -2.12
CA ILE A 28 6.14 -1.99 -3.12
C ILE A 28 4.65 -1.83 -3.37
N THR A 29 4.28 -1.41 -4.58
CA THR A 29 2.88 -1.19 -4.98
C THR A 29 2.14 -2.52 -5.15
N VAL A 30 0.81 -2.46 -5.29
CA VAL A 30 -0.01 -3.66 -5.56
C VAL A 30 0.34 -4.33 -6.89
N GLU A 31 0.85 -3.56 -7.86
CA GLU A 31 1.32 -4.06 -9.15
C GLU A 31 2.70 -4.73 -9.07
N GLY A 32 3.34 -4.72 -7.89
CA GLY A 32 4.67 -5.29 -7.67
C GLY A 32 5.82 -4.38 -8.07
N GLU A 33 5.54 -3.11 -8.39
CA GLU A 33 6.55 -2.11 -8.71
C GLU A 33 7.19 -1.52 -7.44
N SER A 34 8.45 -1.11 -7.53
CA SER A 34 9.18 -0.45 -6.45
C SER A 34 9.19 1.06 -6.67
N ILE A 35 8.81 1.82 -5.64
CA ILE A 35 9.07 3.26 -5.54
C ILE A 35 10.23 3.45 -4.57
N GLU A 36 11.36 3.95 -5.08
CA GLU A 36 12.63 4.01 -4.36
C GLU A 36 13.51 5.18 -4.81
N GLY A 37 14.54 5.48 -4.02
CA GLY A 37 15.44 6.59 -4.30
C GLY A 37 14.70 7.93 -4.30
N ASP A 38 15.06 8.79 -5.25
CA ASP A 38 14.53 10.16 -5.35
C ASP A 38 13.01 10.20 -5.57
N ALA A 39 12.43 9.15 -6.18
CA ALA A 39 10.97 9.06 -6.38
C ALA A 39 10.20 8.98 -5.05
N MET A 40 10.86 8.62 -3.95
CA MET A 40 10.23 8.60 -2.63
C MET A 40 9.95 10.00 -2.08
N ASP A 41 10.69 11.02 -2.53
CA ASP A 41 10.51 12.39 -2.05
C ASP A 41 9.16 12.97 -2.50
N GLU A 42 8.58 12.40 -3.57
CA GLU A 42 7.26 12.75 -4.09
C GLU A 42 6.12 11.94 -3.45
N VAL A 43 6.44 10.99 -2.56
CA VAL A 43 5.45 10.13 -1.90
C VAL A 43 5.05 10.69 -0.54
N GLU A 44 3.75 10.94 -0.38
CA GLU A 44 3.16 11.30 0.92
C GLU A 44 2.57 10.06 1.60
N VAL A 45 3.03 9.74 2.81
CA VAL A 45 2.43 8.66 3.63
C VAL A 45 1.27 9.23 4.45
N LEU A 46 0.05 8.76 4.17
CA LEU A 46 -1.17 9.22 4.83
C LEU A 46 -1.52 8.39 6.07
N GLY A 47 -1.17 7.11 6.08
CA GLY A 47 -1.45 6.25 7.22
C GLY A 47 -1.07 4.79 7.02
N VAL A 48 -1.23 4.01 8.09
CA VAL A 48 -1.00 2.56 8.07
C VAL A 48 -2.34 1.85 7.99
N ALA A 49 -2.49 0.96 7.01
CA ALA A 49 -3.64 0.08 6.94
C ALA A 49 -3.61 -0.91 8.12
N THR A 50 -4.74 -1.03 8.83
CA THR A 50 -4.82 -1.80 10.08
C THR A 50 -5.59 -3.11 9.90
N HIS A 51 -6.58 -3.10 9.02
CA HIS A 51 -7.46 -4.23 8.75
C HIS A 51 -7.73 -4.26 7.24
N VAL A 52 -7.83 -5.47 6.69
CA VAL A 52 -8.36 -5.71 5.35
C VAL A 52 -9.70 -6.39 5.56
N ILE A 53 -10.74 -5.85 4.94
CA ILE A 53 -12.09 -6.37 5.03
C ILE A 53 -12.41 -6.97 3.66
N ASN A 54 -12.68 -8.27 3.62
CA ASN A 54 -13.13 -8.97 2.42
C ASN A 54 -14.59 -9.41 2.66
N ASP A 55 -15.52 -9.00 1.78
CA ASP A 55 -16.92 -9.41 1.88
C ASP A 55 -17.15 -10.71 1.10
N MET A 56 -17.11 -11.82 1.82
CA MET A 56 -17.29 -13.17 1.26
C MET A 56 -18.75 -13.49 0.91
N ARG A 57 -19.72 -12.60 1.20
CA ARG A 57 -21.14 -12.84 0.89
C ARG A 57 -21.49 -12.58 -0.57
N GLN A 58 -20.56 -12.00 -1.34
CA GLN A 58 -20.70 -11.83 -2.79
C GLN A 58 -20.16 -13.03 -3.59
N ASP A 59 -19.68 -14.08 -2.90
CA ASP A 59 -19.16 -15.31 -3.50
C ASP A 59 -20.29 -16.31 -3.85
N ASP A 60 -21.32 -15.83 -4.54
CA ASP A 60 -22.40 -16.66 -5.12
C ASP A 60 -22.04 -17.18 -6.54
N SER A 61 -20.80 -17.00 -7.00
CA SER A 61 -20.32 -17.54 -8.28
C SER A 61 -19.47 -18.79 -8.06
N PRO A 62 -19.97 -20.02 -8.31
CA PRO A 62 -19.14 -21.21 -8.25
C PRO A 62 -18.07 -21.16 -9.34
N VAL A 63 -16.83 -21.51 -8.95
CA VAL A 63 -15.72 -21.80 -9.88
C VAL A 63 -15.97 -23.06 -10.69
#